data_AF-A0A2B4S3Z4-F1
#
_entry.id   AF-A0A2B4S3Z4-F1
#
_cell.length_a   1.000
_cell.length_b   1.000
_cell.length_c   1.000
_cell.angle_alpha   90.00
_cell.angle_beta   90.00
_cell.angle_gamma   90.00
#
_symmetry.space_group_name_H-M   'P 1'
#
loop_
_entity.id
_entity.type
_entity.pdbx_description
1 polymer ?
#
loop_
_entity_poly.entity_id
_entity_poly.type
_entity_poly.pdbx_seq_one_letter_code
_entity_poly.pdbx_strand_id
1 'polypeptide(L)'
;MRVSRFCFVVYLQLLFLFVDLFINSFGELFRTADVVLLVLYIIQDLCIIFAIIVVFLVFFNTYIFQAGLVSLLIRKFKTTIFISVLYLALSVGLHVWTMTLKWGAPQAFIWNEAFQALFVFQRVGAVLYYYFYKRTALRLGDPRFYKDSQWLRQEFARTH
;
A
#
# COMPACT_ATOMS: atom_id res chain seq x y z
N MET A 1 -21.98 -11.82 13.66
CA MET A 1 -20.69 -11.35 14.23
C MET A 1 -19.46 -11.41 13.29
N ARG A 2 -19.42 -12.18 12.19
CA ARG A 2 -18.20 -12.28 11.33
C ARG A 2 -18.07 -11.23 10.21
N VAL A 3 -19.17 -10.71 9.67
CA VAL A 3 -19.15 -9.62 8.66
C VAL A 3 -18.51 -8.35 9.23
N SER A 4 -18.78 -8.05 10.51
CA SER A 4 -18.19 -6.91 11.23
C SER A 4 -16.66 -6.95 11.26
N ARG A 5 -16.03 -8.13 11.43
CA ARG A 5 -14.56 -8.27 11.43
C ARG A 5 -13.95 -7.97 10.06
N PHE A 6 -14.55 -8.44 8.98
CA PHE A 6 -14.06 -8.16 7.62
C PHE A 6 -14.28 -6.70 7.21
N CYS A 7 -15.43 -6.11 7.57
CA CYS A 7 -15.67 -4.69 7.40
C CYS A 7 -14.61 -3.85 8.13
N PHE A 8 -14.29 -4.19 9.38
CA PHE A 8 -13.28 -3.48 10.16
C PHE A 8 -11.91 -3.49 9.46
N VAL A 9 -11.46 -4.64 8.94
CA VAL A 9 -10.18 -4.73 8.23
C VAL A 9 -10.19 -3.88 6.96
N VAL A 10 -11.27 -3.90 6.18
CA VAL A 10 -11.38 -3.06 4.97
C VAL A 10 -11.40 -1.58 5.34
N TYR A 11 -12.11 -1.16 6.39
CA TYR A 11 -12.10 0.22 6.85
C TYR A 11 -10.71 0.67 7.33
N LEU A 12 -9.99 -0.20 8.04
CA LEU A 12 -8.62 0.07 8.46
C LEU A 12 -7.68 0.23 7.25
N GLN A 13 -7.80 -0.62 6.24
CA GLN A 13 -7.05 -0.52 4.99
C GLN A 13 -7.36 0.78 4.23
N LEU A 14 -8.64 1.17 4.18
CA LEU A 14 -9.06 2.44 3.56
C LEU A 14 -8.55 3.65 4.35
N LEU A 15 -8.49 3.56 5.69
CA LEU A 15 -7.91 4.60 6.54
C LEU A 15 -6.43 4.81 6.23
N PHE A 16 -5.63 3.74 6.14
CA PHE A 16 -4.22 3.87 5.77
C PHE A 16 -4.04 4.48 4.39
N LEU A 17 -4.85 4.06 3.41
CA LEU A 17 -4.82 4.61 2.06
C LEU A 17 -5.19 6.11 2.03
N PHE A 18 -6.16 6.50 2.86
CA PHE A 18 -6.60 7.89 2.99
C PHE A 18 -5.53 8.77 3.63
N VAL A 19 -4.88 8.29 4.70
CA VAL A 19 -3.76 9.00 5.34
C VAL A 19 -2.61 9.19 4.36
N ASP A 20 -2.23 8.14 3.62
CA ASP A 20 -1.19 8.25 2.60
C ASP A 20 -1.57 9.27 1.51
N LEU A 21 -2.78 9.19 0.96
CA LEU A 21 -3.26 10.12 -0.06
C LEU A 21 -3.28 11.57 0.46
N PHE A 22 -3.68 11.77 1.72
CA PHE A 22 -3.70 13.08 2.36
C PHE A 22 -2.29 13.65 2.49
N ILE A 23 -1.35 12.91 3.08
CA ILE A 23 0.03 13.38 3.27
C ILE A 23 0.70 13.59 1.92
N ASN A 24 0.53 12.66 0.97
CA ASN A 24 1.07 12.81 -0.37
C ASN A 24 0.55 14.11 -1.02
N SER A 25 -0.74 14.42 -0.92
CA SER A 25 -1.33 15.60 -1.57
C SER A 25 -1.03 16.93 -0.86
N PHE A 26 -1.02 16.94 0.47
CA PHE A 26 -0.95 18.17 1.28
C PHE A 26 0.40 18.37 2.00
N GLY A 27 1.30 17.38 1.99
CA GLY A 27 2.57 17.44 2.72
C GLY A 27 3.44 18.64 2.34
N GLU A 28 3.42 19.06 1.08
CA GLU A 28 4.18 20.24 0.61
C GLU A 28 3.68 21.56 1.24
N LEU A 29 2.48 21.62 1.81
CA LEU A 29 2.02 22.80 2.56
C LEU A 29 2.85 23.03 3.83
N PHE A 30 3.45 21.97 4.37
CA PHE A 30 4.26 22.01 5.58
C PHE A 30 5.76 22.15 5.28
N ARG A 31 6.15 22.51 4.05
CA ARG A 31 7.56 22.55 3.62
C ARG A 31 8.46 23.47 4.46
N THR A 32 7.89 24.48 5.11
CA THR A 32 8.64 25.46 5.90
C THR A 32 9.02 24.95 7.29
N ALA A 33 8.48 23.81 7.71
CA ALA A 33 8.73 23.20 9.01
C ALA A 33 9.34 21.81 8.83
N ASP A 34 10.67 21.74 8.73
CA ASP A 34 11.43 20.51 8.44
C ASP A 34 11.05 19.35 9.36
N VAL A 35 10.91 19.60 10.66
CA VAL A 35 10.55 18.59 11.66
C VAL A 35 9.13 18.06 11.42
N VAL A 36 8.17 18.94 11.10
CA VAL A 36 6.80 18.53 10.81
C VAL A 36 6.75 17.69 9.54
N LEU A 37 7.46 18.11 8.50
CA LEU A 37 7.54 17.39 7.24
C LEU A 37 8.18 15.99 7.43
N LEU A 38 9.25 15.90 8.22
CA LEU A 38 9.88 14.63 8.58
C LEU A 38 8.90 13.68 9.27
N VAL A 39 8.17 14.19 10.27
CA VAL A 39 7.17 13.38 11.01
C VAL A 39 6.07 12.90 10.06
N LEU A 40 5.58 13.75 9.15
CA LEU A 40 4.60 13.36 8.16
C LEU A 40 5.10 12.25 7.23
N TYR A 41 6.34 12.34 6.75
CA TYR A 41 6.96 11.29 5.92
C TYR A 41 7.08 9.96 6.67
N ILE A 42 7.50 9.97 7.93
CA ILE A 42 7.57 8.76 8.76
C ILE A 42 6.18 8.15 8.95
N ILE A 43 5.16 8.96 9.27
CA ILE A 43 3.79 8.49 9.42
C ILE A 43 3.29 7.86 8.11
N GLN A 44 3.54 8.52 6.98
CA GLN A 44 3.14 8.03 5.66
C GLN A 44 3.78 6.68 5.34
N ASP A 45 5.10 6.55 5.48
CA ASP A 45 5.82 5.32 5.16
C ASP A 45 5.37 4.15 6.09
N LEU A 46 5.13 4.44 7.37
CA LEU A 46 4.55 3.46 8.29
C LEU A 46 3.14 3.04 7.89
N CYS A 47 2.29 3.96 7.41
CA CYS A 47 0.95 3.61 6.91
C CYS A 47 1.03 2.67 5.70
N ILE A 48 1.95 2.92 4.76
CA ILE A 48 2.15 2.02 3.60
C ILE A 48 2.63 0.64 4.07
N ILE A 49 3.58 0.59 5.00
CA ILE A 49 4.09 -0.67 5.57
C ILE A 49 2.95 -1.45 6.27
N PHE A 50 2.17 -0.80 7.13
CA PHE A 50 1.03 -1.44 7.78
C PHE A 50 -0.03 -1.89 6.78
N ALA A 51 -0.30 -1.10 5.75
CA ALA A 51 -1.21 -1.49 4.68
C ALA A 51 -0.75 -2.79 3.98
N ILE A 52 0.55 -2.93 3.72
CA ILE A 52 1.15 -4.14 3.15
C ILE A 52 1.02 -5.32 4.14
N ILE A 53 1.37 -5.12 5.41
CA ILE A 53 1.28 -6.15 6.46
C ILE A 53 -0.15 -6.66 6.60
N VAL A 54 -1.15 -5.77 6.66
CA VAL A 54 -2.56 -6.17 6.77
C VAL A 54 -2.99 -7.01 5.56
N VAL A 55 -2.56 -6.66 4.35
CA VAL A 55 -2.84 -7.49 3.16
C VAL A 55 -2.25 -8.89 3.31
N PHE A 56 -1.01 -9.02 3.78
CA PHE A 56 -0.40 -10.33 4.04
C PHE A 56 -1.12 -11.12 5.14
N LEU A 57 -1.48 -10.48 6.27
CA LEU A 57 -2.25 -11.12 7.34
C LEU A 57 -3.61 -11.62 6.85
N VAL A 58 -4.28 -10.84 6.00
CA VAL A 58 -5.56 -11.20 5.39
C VAL A 58 -5.38 -12.38 4.44
N PHE A 59 -4.28 -12.44 3.68
CA PHE A 59 -3.93 -13.60 2.84
C PHE A 59 -3.70 -14.87 3.67
N PHE A 60 -2.91 -14.82 4.74
CA PHE A 60 -2.66 -15.99 5.59
C PHE A 60 -3.93 -16.53 6.25
N ASN A 61 -4.90 -15.66 6.52
CA ASN A 61 -6.20 -16.05 7.06
C ASN A 61 -7.16 -16.63 6.01
N THR A 62 -6.84 -16.60 4.70
CA THR A 62 -7.70 -17.21 3.68
C THR A 62 -7.59 -18.74 3.67
N TYR A 63 -8.71 -19.41 3.39
CA TYR A 63 -8.76 -20.87 3.32
C TYR A 63 -7.89 -21.43 2.17
N ILE A 64 -7.72 -20.66 1.08
CA ILE A 64 -6.85 -21.01 -0.05
C ILE A 64 -5.40 -21.20 0.40
N PHE A 65 -4.92 -20.34 1.31
CA PHE A 65 -3.57 -20.46 1.86
C PHE A 65 -3.46 -21.66 2.81
N GLN A 66 -4.48 -21.89 3.65
CA GLN A 66 -4.54 -23.03 4.57
C GLN A 66 -4.63 -24.38 3.84
N ALA A 67 -5.24 -24.42 2.67
CA ALA A 67 -5.41 -25.62 1.85
C ALA A 67 -4.26 -25.86 0.85
N GLY A 68 -3.15 -25.11 0.95
CA GLY A 68 -1.91 -25.35 0.19
C GLY A 68 -1.83 -24.68 -1.19
N LEU A 69 -2.85 -23.93 -1.62
CA LEU A 69 -2.86 -23.22 -2.94
C LEU A 69 -2.19 -21.84 -2.88
N VAL A 70 -1.07 -21.74 -2.16
CA VAL A 70 -0.32 -20.49 -2.00
C VAL A 70 0.12 -19.92 -3.36
N SER A 71 0.53 -20.78 -4.29
CA SER A 71 0.97 -20.39 -5.64
C SER A 71 -0.13 -19.67 -6.43
N LEU A 72 -1.39 -20.13 -6.33
CA LEU A 72 -2.54 -19.50 -7.00
C LEU A 72 -2.80 -18.09 -6.45
N LEU A 73 -2.71 -17.94 -5.13
CA LEU A 73 -2.93 -16.66 -4.45
C LEU A 73 -1.83 -15.66 -4.81
N ILE A 74 -0.56 -16.09 -4.76
CA ILE A 74 0.58 -15.27 -5.18
C ILE A 74 0.41 -14.84 -6.64
N ARG A 75 0.06 -15.75 -7.56
CA ARG A 75 -0.14 -15.41 -8.97
C ARG A 75 -1.24 -14.36 -9.18
N LYS A 76 -2.33 -14.44 -8.39
CA LYS A 76 -3.46 -13.51 -8.48
C LYS A 76 -3.17 -12.13 -7.90
N PHE A 77 -2.34 -12.03 -6.88
CA PHE A 77 -2.06 -10.77 -6.16
C PHE A 77 -0.62 -10.24 -6.34
N LYS A 78 0.24 -10.92 -7.13
CA LYS A 78 1.62 -10.52 -7.42
C LYS A 78 1.72 -9.06 -7.87
N THR A 79 0.79 -8.62 -8.72
CA THR A 79 0.74 -7.24 -9.20
C THR A 79 0.56 -6.23 -8.07
N THR A 80 -0.37 -6.48 -7.14
CA THR A 80 -0.59 -5.57 -6.00
C THR A 80 0.62 -5.53 -5.07
N ILE A 81 1.23 -6.70 -4.78
CA ILE A 81 2.43 -6.78 -3.92
C ILE A 81 3.58 -6.00 -4.57
N PHE A 82 3.86 -6.27 -5.85
CA PHE A 82 4.92 -5.59 -6.58
C PHE A 82 4.72 -4.07 -6.61
N ILE A 83 3.52 -3.60 -6.95
CA ILE A 83 3.20 -2.16 -6.98
C ILE A 83 3.34 -1.53 -5.59
N SER A 84 2.91 -2.22 -4.53
CA SER A 84 3.00 -1.68 -3.16
C SER A 84 4.44 -1.55 -2.69
N VAL A 85 5.28 -2.56 -2.98
CA VAL A 85 6.72 -2.52 -2.64
C VAL A 85 7.45 -1.47 -3.47
N LEU A 86 7.15 -1.38 -4.76
CA LEU A 86 7.73 -0.36 -5.64
C LEU A 86 7.35 1.05 -5.17
N TYR A 87 6.08 1.27 -4.82
CA TYR A 87 5.60 2.55 -4.31
C TYR A 87 6.28 2.92 -2.98
N LEU A 88 6.40 1.97 -2.04
CA LEU A 88 7.12 2.21 -0.78
C LEU A 88 8.58 2.62 -1.03
N ALA A 89 9.28 1.93 -1.93
CA ALA A 89 10.66 2.26 -2.27
C ALA A 89 10.79 3.66 -2.88
N LEU A 90 9.88 4.04 -3.79
CA LEU A 90 9.83 5.38 -4.37
C LEU A 90 9.51 6.46 -3.32
N SER A 91 8.56 6.17 -2.41
CA SER A 91 8.16 7.06 -1.31
C SER A 91 9.32 7.34 -0.37
N VAL A 92 9.93 6.29 0.20
CA VAL A 92 11.09 6.40 1.10
C VAL A 92 12.26 7.07 0.41
N GLY A 93 12.56 6.70 -0.84
CA GLY A 93 13.63 7.33 -1.62
C GLY A 93 13.41 8.84 -1.79
N LEU A 94 12.19 9.25 -2.14
CA LEU A 94 11.83 10.66 -2.28
C LEU A 94 11.90 11.40 -0.93
N HIS A 95 11.40 10.80 0.15
CA HIS A 95 11.42 11.39 1.49
C HIS A 95 12.85 11.61 2.00
N VAL A 96 13.70 10.58 1.91
CA VAL A 96 15.11 10.67 2.31
C VAL A 96 15.83 11.75 1.51
N TRP A 97 15.69 11.76 0.19
CA TRP A 97 16.34 12.76 -0.66
C TRP A 97 15.84 14.17 -0.34
N THR A 98 14.53 14.35 -0.17
CA THR A 98 13.93 15.65 0.20
C THR A 98 14.50 16.15 1.52
N MET A 99 14.60 15.29 2.53
CA MET A 99 15.15 15.65 3.84
C MET A 99 16.64 16.00 3.74
N THR A 100 17.43 15.26 2.96
CA THR A 100 18.86 15.59 2.74
C THR A 100 19.06 16.97 2.13
N LEU A 101 18.17 17.40 1.23
CA LEU A 101 18.28 18.71 0.58
C LEU A 101 17.73 19.88 1.40
N LYS A 102 16.68 19.65 2.22
CA LYS A 102 16.00 20.72 2.96
C LYS A 102 16.50 20.90 4.40
N TRP A 103 17.10 19.89 5.01
CA TRP A 103 17.44 19.91 6.45
C TRP A 103 18.34 21.09 6.82
N GLY A 104 17.81 22.02 7.62
CA GLY A 104 18.55 23.20 8.07
C GLY A 104 18.57 24.36 7.06
N ALA A 105 17.99 24.19 5.87
CA ALA A 105 17.82 25.22 4.86
C ALA A 105 16.45 25.11 4.16
N PRO A 106 15.33 25.35 4.87
CA PRO A 106 13.97 25.08 4.38
C PRO A 106 13.55 25.90 3.15
N GLN A 107 14.26 26.98 2.84
CA GLN A 107 14.02 27.84 1.67
C GLN A 107 14.97 27.56 0.51
N ALA A 108 15.85 26.56 0.63
CA ALA A 108 16.77 26.19 -0.44
C ALA A 108 16.01 25.70 -1.67
N PHE A 109 16.50 26.07 -2.86
CA PHE A 109 15.99 25.54 -4.10
C PHE A 109 16.50 24.10 -4.29
N ILE A 110 15.59 23.12 -4.24
CA ILE A 110 15.93 21.68 -4.24
C ILE A 110 15.67 20.97 -5.57
N TRP A 111 15.06 21.65 -6.54
CA TRP A 111 14.58 21.02 -7.77
C TRP A 111 15.70 20.83 -8.79
N ASN A 112 16.27 19.63 -8.82
CA ASN A 112 17.14 19.17 -9.91
C ASN A 112 16.38 18.17 -10.81
N GLU A 113 16.91 17.91 -12.02
CA GLU A 113 16.25 17.05 -13.01
C GLU A 113 15.96 15.64 -12.48
N ALA A 114 16.91 15.04 -11.76
CA ALA A 114 16.79 13.69 -11.20
C ALA A 114 15.73 13.62 -10.08
N PHE A 115 15.70 14.61 -9.19
CA PHE A 115 14.73 14.71 -8.10
C PHE A 115 13.33 14.96 -8.65
N GLN A 116 13.20 15.82 -9.67
CA GLN A 116 11.94 16.05 -10.36
C GLN A 116 11.44 14.78 -11.06
N ALA A 117 12.32 14.02 -11.72
CA ALA A 117 11.97 12.73 -12.31
C ALA A 117 11.47 11.74 -11.24
N LEU A 118 12.21 11.59 -10.13
CA LEU A 118 11.82 10.73 -9.01
C LEU A 118 10.46 11.14 -8.43
N PHE A 119 10.24 12.46 -8.25
CA PHE A 119 8.97 13.01 -7.80
C PHE A 119 7.83 12.60 -8.75
N VAL A 120 7.98 12.78 -10.06
CA VAL A 120 6.95 12.39 -11.05
C VAL A 120 6.70 10.88 -11.01
N PHE A 121 7.74 10.05 -10.97
CA PHE A 121 7.59 8.59 -10.87
C PHE A 121 6.86 8.17 -9.60
N GLN A 122 7.18 8.77 -8.45
CA GLN A 122 6.49 8.51 -7.19
C GLN A 122 5.00 8.90 -7.30
N ARG A 123 4.67 10.03 -7.92
CA ARG A 123 3.27 10.48 -8.09
C ARG A 123 2.46 9.57 -9.01
N VAL A 124 3.04 9.15 -10.12
CA VAL A 124 2.40 8.16 -11.01
C VAL A 124 2.26 6.82 -10.29
N GLY A 125 3.29 6.40 -9.56
CA GLY A 125 3.28 5.20 -8.73
C GLY A 125 2.16 5.23 -7.68
N ALA A 126 1.90 6.39 -7.05
CA ALA A 126 0.85 6.57 -6.06
C ALA A 126 -0.54 6.27 -6.66
N VAL A 127 -0.84 6.78 -7.85
CA VAL A 127 -2.12 6.54 -8.54
C VAL A 127 -2.33 5.04 -8.78
N LEU A 128 -1.30 4.36 -9.27
CA LEU A 128 -1.33 2.91 -9.49
C LEU A 128 -1.52 2.16 -8.18
N TYR A 129 -0.75 2.52 -7.15
CA TYR A 129 -0.85 1.94 -5.82
C TYR A 129 -2.26 2.06 -5.26
N TYR A 130 -2.86 3.26 -5.26
CA TYR A 130 -4.22 3.48 -4.75
C TYR A 130 -5.27 2.63 -5.47
N TYR A 131 -5.18 2.57 -6.80
CA TYR A 131 -6.12 1.77 -7.59
C TYR A 131 -6.00 0.27 -7.29
N PHE A 132 -4.79 -0.29 -7.40
CA PHE A 132 -4.57 -1.73 -7.24
C PHE A 132 -4.74 -2.18 -5.79
N TYR A 133 -4.34 -1.37 -4.82
CA TYR A 133 -4.51 -1.66 -3.41
C TYR A 133 -5.99 -1.67 -3.02
N LYS A 134 -6.75 -0.61 -3.36
CA LYS A 134 -8.20 -0.55 -3.11
C LYS A 134 -8.93 -1.73 -3.74
N ARG A 135 -8.60 -2.08 -4.99
CA ARG A 135 -9.19 -3.23 -5.69
C ARG A 135 -8.92 -4.54 -4.96
N THR A 136 -7.72 -4.72 -4.42
CA THR A 136 -7.35 -5.92 -3.65
C THR A 136 -8.01 -5.96 -2.28
N ALA A 137 -8.05 -4.84 -1.55
CA ALA A 137 -8.75 -4.71 -0.28
C ALA A 137 -10.23 -5.11 -0.39
N LEU A 138 -10.93 -4.59 -1.41
CA LEU A 138 -12.33 -4.93 -1.66
C LEU A 138 -12.54 -6.40 -2.06
N ARG A 139 -11.63 -6.97 -2.87
CA ARG A 139 -11.68 -8.38 -3.25
C ARG A 139 -11.45 -9.32 -2.07
N LEU A 140 -10.51 -8.96 -1.19
CA LEU A 140 -10.23 -9.73 0.02
C LEU A 140 -11.30 -9.57 1.09
N GLY A 141 -12.08 -8.49 1.05
CA GLY A 141 -13.27 -8.34 1.88
C GLY A 141 -14.41 -9.31 1.53
N ASP A 142 -14.36 -10.02 0.40
CA ASP A 142 -15.40 -10.97 0.00
C ASP A 142 -15.35 -12.24 0.87
N PRO A 143 -16.42 -12.56 1.63
CA PRO A 143 -16.50 -13.74 2.49
C PRO A 143 -16.28 -15.08 1.77
N ARG A 144 -16.42 -15.13 0.44
CA ARG A 144 -16.24 -16.35 -0.37
C ARG A 144 -14.83 -16.93 -0.32
N PHE A 145 -13.81 -16.11 -0.05
CA PHE A 145 -12.42 -16.58 0.10
C PHE A 145 -12.15 -17.31 1.43
N TYR A 146 -13.08 -17.20 2.39
CA TYR A 146 -12.97 -17.76 3.74
C TYR A 146 -13.92 -18.94 3.99
N LYS A 147 -14.62 -19.42 2.95
CA LYS A 147 -15.51 -20.58 3.01
C LYS A 147 -15.17 -21.56 1.90
N ASP A 148 -15.41 -22.85 2.18
CA ASP A 148 -15.33 -23.93 1.20
C ASP A 148 -16.45 -23.78 0.14
N SER A 149 -16.15 -23.00 -0.91
CA SER A 149 -17.09 -22.66 -1.97
C SER A 149 -16.98 -23.64 -3.14
N GLN A 150 -18.07 -23.86 -3.89
CA GLN A 150 -18.06 -24.70 -5.10
C GLN A 150 -17.00 -24.25 -6.12
N TRP A 151 -16.72 -22.95 -6.21
CA TRP A 151 -15.64 -22.41 -7.03
C TRP A 151 -14.26 -22.92 -6.59
N LEU A 152 -14.01 -22.99 -5.27
CA LEU A 152 -12.77 -23.55 -4.73
C LEU A 152 -12.64 -25.03 -5.12
N ARG A 153 -13.71 -25.82 -4.92
CA ARG A 153 -13.72 -27.25 -5.29
C ARG A 153 -13.45 -27.47 -6.78
N GLN A 154 -13.99 -26.61 -7.65
CA GLN A 154 -13.74 -26.68 -9.09
C GLN A 154 -12.29 -26.35 -9.45
N GLU A 155 -11.66 -25.40 -8.76
CA GLU A 155 -10.25 -25.07 -8.99
C GLU A 155 -9.31 -26.16 -8.45
N PHE A 156 -9.66 -26.77 -7.30
CA PHE A 156 -9.00 -27.99 -6.81
C PHE A 156 -9.09 -29.13 -7.82
N ALA A 157 -10.26 -29.35 -8.43
CA ALA A 157 -10.48 -30.39 -9.43
C ALA A 157 -9.79 -30.14 -10.78
N ARG A 158 -9.31 -28.92 -11.05
CA ARG A 158 -8.55 -28.57 -12.27
C ARG A 158 -7.04 -28.63 -12.10
N THR A 159 -6.56 -28.62 -10.86
CA THR A 159 -5.12 -28.60 -10.53
C THR A 159 -4.58 -30.01 -10.21
N HIS A 160 -5.49 -30.99 -10.11
CA HIS A 160 -5.22 -32.42 -10.03
C HIS A 160 -5.67 -33.10 -11.33
#